data_AF-A0A7M5WW14-F1
#
_entry.id   AF-A0A7M5WW14-F1
#
_cell.length_a   1.000
_cell.length_b   1.000
_cell.length_c   1.000
_cell.angle_alpha   90.00
_cell.angle_beta   90.00
_cell.angle_gamma   90.00
#
_symmetry.space_group_name_H-M   'P 1'
#
loop_
_entity.id
_entity.type
_entity.pdbx_description
1 polymer ?
#
loop_
_entity_poly.entity_id
_entity_poly.type
_entity_poly.pdbx_seq_one_letter_code
_entity_poly.pdbx_strand_id
1 'polypeptide(L)'
;IVWVKEIRNRHWLQVMHVTKKSFQLEANIFKLKFILDIDLLKHRDAIEEILCGSKAELELEMKLRHIEEEWTEQILKFQSFKSRGLVLFDQDHMNHLLDTLGDAKTTLSAMLTSKYVKPLREEAATWSLKLDEVSEVLEE
;
A
#
# COMPACT_ATOMS: atom_id res chain seq x y z
N ILE A 1 5.23 17.16 -13.71
CA ILE A 1 4.18 16.11 -13.69
C ILE A 1 4.50 15.13 -12.57
N VAL A 2 4.53 15.60 -11.32
CA VAL A 2 4.93 14.79 -10.14
C VAL A 2 3.70 14.26 -9.40
N TRP A 3 2.54 14.93 -9.53
CA TRP A 3 1.26 14.57 -8.93
C TRP A 3 0.54 13.36 -9.54
N VAL A 4 1.02 12.83 -10.67
CA VAL A 4 0.28 11.82 -11.46
C VAL A 4 0.22 10.46 -10.78
N LYS A 5 1.16 10.12 -9.88
CA LYS A 5 1.08 8.88 -9.10
C LYS A 5 0.18 9.00 -7.87
N GLU A 6 0.13 10.18 -7.26
CA GLU A 6 -0.67 10.42 -6.05
C GLU A 6 -2.16 10.50 -6.39
N ILE A 7 -2.54 11.30 -7.40
CA ILE A 7 -3.94 11.60 -7.71
C ILE A 7 -4.53 10.62 -8.73
N ARG A 8 -5.56 9.86 -8.34
CA ARG A 8 -6.31 8.94 -9.21
C ARG A 8 -7.70 9.50 -9.56
N ASN A 9 -8.41 8.84 -10.47
CA ASN A 9 -9.76 9.23 -10.89
C ASN A 9 -10.72 9.48 -9.71
N ARG A 10 -10.64 8.67 -8.64
CA ARG A 10 -11.45 8.88 -7.42
C ARG A 10 -11.19 10.23 -6.74
N HIS A 11 -9.95 10.71 -6.71
CA HIS A 11 -9.59 12.00 -6.12
C HIS A 11 -10.09 13.15 -6.99
N TRP A 12 -10.03 12.99 -8.31
CA TRP A 12 -10.63 13.95 -9.25
C TRP A 12 -12.14 14.03 -9.11
N LEU A 13 -12.84 12.92 -8.86
CA LEU A 13 -14.27 12.92 -8.55
C LEU A 13 -14.58 13.67 -7.25
N GLN A 14 -13.72 13.55 -6.23
CA GLN A 14 -13.84 14.34 -4.99
C GLN A 14 -13.63 15.83 -5.25
N VAL A 15 -12.65 16.21 -6.08
CA VAL A 15 -12.42 17.60 -6.49
C VAL A 15 -13.63 18.16 -7.25
N MET A 16 -14.22 17.38 -8.16
CA MET A 16 -15.45 17.77 -8.87
C MET A 16 -16.63 17.99 -7.92
N HIS A 17 -16.75 17.14 -6.89
CA HIS A 17 -17.79 17.27 -5.88
C HIS A 17 -17.63 18.55 -5.05
N VAL A 18 -16.41 18.84 -4.57
CA VAL A 18 -16.09 20.04 -3.78
C VAL A 18 -16.31 21.32 -4.57
N THR A 19 -15.89 21.32 -5.83
CA THR A 19 -15.95 22.49 -6.71
C THR A 19 -17.31 22.65 -7.41
N LYS A 20 -18.20 21.66 -7.25
CA LYS A 20 -19.52 21.56 -7.90
C LYS A 20 -19.45 21.69 -9.43
N LYS A 21 -18.32 21.31 -10.02
CA LYS A 21 -18.06 21.36 -11.46
C LYS A 21 -17.67 19.99 -11.95
N SER A 22 -18.33 19.54 -13.01
CA SER A 22 -18.01 18.28 -13.68
C SER A 22 -17.18 18.56 -14.93
N PHE A 23 -16.14 17.77 -15.14
CA PHE A 23 -15.32 17.83 -16.35
C PHE A 23 -14.89 16.41 -16.74
N GLN A 24 -14.67 16.19 -18.04
CA GLN A 24 -14.23 14.90 -18.54
C GLN A 24 -12.72 14.71 -18.27
N LEU A 25 -12.38 13.60 -17.61
CA LEU A 25 -11.00 13.20 -17.29
C LEU A 25 -10.34 12.39 -18.41
N GLU A 26 -11.04 12.16 -19.53
CA GLU A 26 -10.45 11.48 -20.68
C GLU A 26 -9.26 12.30 -21.21
N ALA A 27 -8.12 11.63 -21.44
CA ALA A 27 -6.86 12.28 -21.82
C ALA A 27 -6.97 13.18 -23.07
N ASN A 28 -7.90 12.88 -23.98
CA ASN A 28 -8.13 13.65 -25.21
C ASN A 28 -9.03 14.88 -25.00
N ILE A 29 -9.71 14.97 -23.86
CA ILE A 29 -10.68 16.03 -23.55
C ILE A 29 -10.19 16.92 -22.41
N PHE A 30 -9.40 16.36 -21.48
CA PHE A 30 -8.88 17.09 -20.33
C PHE A 30 -7.85 18.15 -20.76
N LYS A 31 -8.32 19.41 -20.81
CA LYS A 31 -7.51 20.60 -21.13
C LYS A 31 -7.27 21.44 -19.87
N LEU A 32 -6.12 22.12 -19.82
CA LEU A 32 -5.75 23.05 -18.73
C LEU A 32 -6.82 24.12 -18.48
N LYS A 33 -7.56 24.53 -19.52
CA LYS A 33 -8.69 25.46 -19.42
C LYS A 33 -9.69 25.01 -18.35
N PHE A 34 -10.02 23.72 -18.27
CA PHE A 34 -10.96 23.23 -17.27
C PHE A 34 -10.43 23.45 -15.85
N ILE A 35 -9.14 23.23 -15.60
CA ILE A 35 -8.51 23.49 -14.29
C ILE A 35 -8.62 24.97 -13.91
N LEU A 36 -8.34 25.86 -14.86
CA LEU A 36 -8.44 27.30 -14.65
C LEU A 36 -9.90 27.75 -14.41
N ASP A 37 -10.84 27.16 -15.14
CA ASP A 37 -12.27 27.45 -15.02
C ASP A 37 -12.84 26.97 -13.68
N ILE A 38 -12.21 26.01 -12.99
CA ILE A 38 -12.69 25.45 -11.71
C ILE A 38 -12.43 26.37 -10.52
N ASP A 39 -11.59 27.40 -10.67
CA ASP A 39 -11.27 28.39 -9.63
C ASP A 39 -10.81 27.70 -8.32
N LEU A 40 -9.80 26.86 -8.45
CA LEU A 40 -9.24 26.03 -7.36
C LEU A 40 -8.86 26.85 -6.11
N LEU A 41 -8.53 28.13 -6.29
CA LEU A 41 -8.16 29.04 -5.20
C LEU A 41 -9.29 29.24 -4.18
N LYS A 42 -10.56 29.21 -4.62
CA LYS A 42 -11.71 29.33 -3.72
C LYS A 42 -11.94 28.11 -2.85
N HIS A 43 -11.43 26.95 -3.26
CA HIS A 43 -11.61 25.67 -2.58
C HIS A 43 -10.28 25.09 -2.10
N ARG A 44 -9.27 25.95 -1.90
CA ARG A 44 -7.89 25.56 -1.58
C ARG A 44 -7.82 24.58 -0.42
N ASP A 45 -8.47 24.88 0.71
CA ASP A 45 -8.38 24.06 1.91
C ASP A 45 -8.95 22.65 1.69
N ALA A 46 -10.08 22.55 0.99
CA ALA A 46 -10.70 21.27 0.66
C ALA A 46 -9.88 20.47 -0.36
N ILE A 47 -9.22 21.15 -1.30
CA ILE A 47 -8.30 20.50 -2.26
C ILE A 47 -7.04 20.02 -1.53
N GLU A 48 -6.49 20.80 -0.59
CA GLU A 48 -5.35 20.40 0.24
C GLU A 48 -5.70 19.17 1.11
N GLU A 49 -6.93 19.08 1.63
CA GLU A 49 -7.38 17.89 2.35
C GLU A 49 -7.42 16.64 1.44
N ILE A 50 -7.96 16.77 0.23
CA ILE A 50 -7.96 15.68 -0.76
C ILE A 50 -6.54 15.25 -1.11
N LEU A 51 -5.64 16.23 -1.32
CA LEU A 51 -4.22 15.96 -1.60
C LEU A 51 -3.54 15.25 -0.43
N CYS A 52 -3.83 15.65 0.80
CA CYS A 52 -3.30 14.99 2.00
C CYS A 52 -3.78 13.54 2.09
N GLY A 53 -5.07 13.28 1.85
CA GLY A 53 -5.61 11.92 1.80
C GLY A 53 -5.00 11.08 0.67
N SER A 54 -4.83 11.68 -0.50
CA SER A 54 -4.21 11.07 -1.68
C SER A 54 -2.76 10.64 -1.42
N LYS A 55 -1.98 11.46 -0.71
CA LYS A 55 -0.60 11.15 -0.32
C LYS A 55 -0.53 10.03 0.70
N ALA A 56 -1.35 10.10 1.74
CA ALA A 56 -1.42 9.06 2.75
C ALA A 56 -1.85 7.72 2.14
N GLU A 57 -2.75 7.72 1.16
CA GLU A 57 -3.12 6.51 0.42
C GLU A 57 -1.93 5.92 -0.36
N LEU A 58 -1.17 6.76 -1.08
CA LEU A 58 0.01 6.30 -1.82
C LEU A 58 1.07 5.72 -0.88
N GLU A 59 1.30 6.33 0.27
CA GLU A 59 2.24 5.80 1.27
C GLU A 59 1.84 4.42 1.78
N LEU A 60 0.55 4.20 2.03
CA LEU A 60 0.01 2.89 2.40
C LEU A 60 0.23 1.88 1.27
N GLU A 61 -0.09 2.24 0.04
CA GLU A 61 0.08 1.36 -1.12
C GLU A 61 1.55 0.97 -1.33
N MET A 62 2.48 1.91 -1.18
CA MET A 62 3.92 1.61 -1.25
C MET A 62 4.36 0.63 -0.16
N LYS A 63 3.85 0.77 1.07
CA LYS A 63 4.14 -0.17 2.17
C LYS A 63 3.58 -1.56 1.89
N LEU A 64 2.33 -1.65 1.42
CA LEU A 64 1.71 -2.94 1.08
C LEU A 64 2.48 -3.65 -0.03
N ARG A 65 2.85 -2.91 -1.08
CA ARG A 65 3.62 -3.44 -2.19
C ARG A 65 5.00 -3.93 -1.75
N HIS A 66 5.65 -3.22 -0.85
CA HIS A 66 6.93 -3.67 -0.30
C HIS A 66 6.80 -5.01 0.43
N ILE A 67 5.76 -5.16 1.26
CA ILE A 67 5.46 -6.44 1.94
C ILE A 67 5.16 -7.53 0.90
N GLU A 68 4.35 -7.22 -0.12
CA GLU A 68 4.07 -8.18 -1.19
C GLU A 68 5.34 -8.64 -1.92
N GLU A 69 6.21 -7.72 -2.30
CA GLU A 69 7.46 -8.03 -3.01
C GLU A 69 8.39 -8.87 -2.10
N GLU A 70 8.56 -8.48 -0.84
CA GLU A 70 9.41 -9.19 0.12
C GLU A 70 8.94 -10.62 0.39
N TRP A 71 7.63 -10.82 0.57
CA TRP A 71 7.06 -12.13 0.91
C TRP A 71 6.80 -13.02 -0.30
N THR A 72 6.66 -12.45 -1.49
CA THR A 72 6.59 -13.21 -2.75
C THR A 72 7.95 -13.76 -3.16
N GLU A 73 9.03 -13.02 -2.89
CA GLU A 73 10.41 -13.42 -3.24
C GLU A 73 11.15 -14.14 -2.11
N GLN A 74 10.47 -14.47 -1.00
CA GLN A 74 11.15 -14.97 0.18
C GLN A 74 11.73 -16.39 -0.02
N ILE A 75 13.03 -16.55 0.24
CA ILE A 75 13.75 -17.82 0.06
C ILE A 75 14.11 -18.40 1.43
N LEU A 76 13.57 -19.60 1.70
CA LEU A 76 13.96 -20.40 2.87
C LEU A 76 15.32 -21.05 2.61
N LYS A 77 16.32 -20.72 3.44
CA LYS A 77 17.65 -21.31 3.38
C LYS A 77 17.75 -22.46 4.37
N PHE A 78 18.12 -23.63 3.86
CA PHE A 78 18.35 -24.83 4.66
C PHE A 78 19.85 -25.13 4.74
N GLN A 79 20.34 -25.52 5.91
CA GLN A 79 21.71 -26.00 6.08
C GLN A 79 21.77 -27.53 6.20
N SER A 80 22.83 -28.11 5.64
CA SER A 80 23.06 -29.56 5.68
C SER A 80 23.61 -29.98 7.05
N PHE A 81 22.98 -30.96 7.70
CA PHE A 81 23.48 -31.51 8.97
C PHE A 81 24.20 -32.84 8.74
N LYS A 82 25.48 -32.88 9.16
CA LYS A 82 26.31 -34.09 9.39
C LYS A 82 25.88 -35.34 8.60
N SER A 83 26.04 -35.25 7.27
CA SER A 83 25.82 -36.31 6.28
C SER A 83 24.40 -36.89 6.09
N ARG A 84 23.35 -36.27 6.64
CA ARG A 84 21.94 -36.71 6.48
C ARG A 84 21.07 -35.87 5.53
N GLY A 85 21.64 -34.88 4.85
CA GLY A 85 20.92 -33.95 3.95
C GLY A 85 20.66 -32.57 4.60
N LEU A 86 19.76 -31.78 4.01
CA LEU A 86 19.23 -30.52 4.57
C LEU A 86 18.34 -30.85 5.77
N VAL A 87 18.80 -30.61 7.00
CA VAL A 87 18.07 -31.07 8.21
C VAL A 87 17.90 -29.96 9.26
N LEU A 88 18.56 -28.80 9.11
CA LEU A 88 18.39 -27.69 10.05
C LEU A 88 18.18 -26.40 9.27
N PHE A 89 17.16 -25.64 9.67
CA PHE A 89 17.06 -24.22 9.32
C PHE A 89 18.28 -23.51 9.92
N ASP A 90 18.87 -22.60 9.16
CA ASP A 90 19.86 -21.69 9.71
C ASP A 90 19.18 -20.85 10.80
N GLN A 91 19.61 -21.05 12.06
CA GLN A 91 18.94 -20.46 13.21
C GLN A 91 18.95 -18.93 13.15
N ASP A 92 20.01 -18.34 12.60
CA ASP A 92 20.12 -16.89 12.42
C ASP A 92 19.17 -16.39 11.32
N HIS A 93 19.04 -17.14 10.22
CA HIS A 93 18.11 -16.82 9.12
C HIS A 93 16.65 -16.95 9.56
N MET A 94 16.35 -17.96 10.38
CA MET A 94 15.00 -18.17 10.94
C MET A 94 14.59 -17.06 11.89
N ASN A 95 15.48 -16.66 12.82
CA ASN A 95 15.20 -15.54 13.73
C ASN A 95 14.96 -14.24 12.95
N HIS A 96 15.79 -13.95 11.95
CA HIS A 96 15.58 -12.79 11.09
C HIS A 96 14.25 -12.84 10.33
N LEU A 97 13.84 -14.02 9.85
CA LEU A 97 12.57 -14.21 9.15
C LEU A 97 11.38 -13.95 10.08
N LEU A 98 11.44 -14.43 11.33
CA LEU A 98 10.41 -14.18 12.34
C LEU A 98 10.32 -12.70 12.72
N ASP A 99 11.46 -12.01 12.87
CA ASP A 99 11.49 -10.56 13.12
C ASP A 99 10.83 -9.79 11.97
N THR A 100 11.19 -10.14 10.72
CA THR A 100 10.62 -9.53 9.50
C THR A 100 9.12 -9.79 9.40
N LEU A 101 8.66 -10.99 9.78
CA LEU A 101 7.25 -11.33 9.84
C LEU A 101 6.49 -10.50 10.87
N GLY A 102 7.07 -10.34 12.07
CA GLY A 102 6.50 -9.50 13.13
C GLY A 102 6.34 -8.04 12.70
N ASP A 103 7.34 -7.49 12.02
CA ASP A 103 7.33 -6.12 11.49
C ASP A 103 6.28 -5.95 10.37
N ALA A 104 6.18 -6.91 9.46
CA ALA A 104 5.17 -6.91 8.40
C ALA A 104 3.75 -6.96 8.97
N LYS A 105 3.48 -7.85 9.95
CA LYS A 105 2.17 -7.96 10.62
C LYS A 105 1.80 -6.71 11.42
N THR A 106 2.78 -6.09 12.08
CA THR A 106 2.58 -4.80 12.77
C THR A 106 2.23 -3.69 11.78
N THR A 107 2.93 -3.66 10.64
CA THR A 107 2.65 -2.69 9.57
C THR A 107 1.26 -2.87 8.99
N LEU A 108 0.87 -4.09 8.62
CA LEU A 108 -0.49 -4.40 8.11
C LEU A 108 -1.58 -4.04 9.12
N SER A 109 -1.36 -4.30 10.41
CA SER A 109 -2.29 -3.92 11.48
C SER A 109 -2.46 -2.39 11.56
N ALA A 110 -1.36 -1.64 11.52
CA ALA A 110 -1.41 -0.18 11.47
C ALA A 110 -2.10 0.33 10.19
N MET A 111 -1.89 -0.32 9.04
CA MET A 111 -2.56 0.02 7.79
C MET A 111 -4.08 -0.19 7.88
N LEU A 112 -4.55 -1.32 8.42
CA LEU A 112 -5.98 -1.65 8.54
C LEU A 112 -6.77 -0.68 9.44
N THR A 113 -6.08 -0.05 10.41
CA THR A 113 -6.67 0.98 11.28
C THR A 113 -6.70 2.37 10.63
N SER A 114 -5.93 2.60 9.56
CA SER A 114 -5.90 3.89 8.87
C SER A 114 -7.22 4.22 8.16
N LYS A 115 -7.68 5.47 8.28
CA LYS A 115 -8.88 5.95 7.57
C LYS A 115 -8.79 5.90 6.04
N TYR A 116 -7.58 5.89 5.50
CA TYR A 116 -7.32 5.91 4.06
C TYR A 116 -7.18 4.51 3.44
N VAL A 117 -7.30 3.45 4.25
CA VAL A 117 -7.11 2.06 3.79
C VAL A 117 -8.27 1.53 2.94
N LYS A 118 -9.40 2.25 2.83
CA LYS A 118 -10.63 1.75 2.15
C LYS A 118 -10.39 1.00 0.82
N PRO A 119 -9.61 1.51 -0.15
CA PRO A 119 -9.36 0.80 -1.40
C PRO A 119 -8.35 -0.35 -1.29
N LEU A 120 -7.51 -0.35 -0.25
CA LEU A 120 -6.45 -1.35 -0.01
C LEU A 120 -6.85 -2.39 1.05
N ARG A 121 -8.03 -2.25 1.67
CA ARG A 121 -8.42 -3.02 2.86
C ARG A 121 -8.51 -4.52 2.56
N GLU A 122 -9.09 -4.88 1.43
CA GLU A 122 -9.26 -6.28 1.03
C GLU A 122 -7.90 -6.95 0.80
N GLU A 123 -7.02 -6.26 0.10
CA GLU A 123 -5.66 -6.73 -0.20
C GLU A 123 -4.80 -6.82 1.07
N ALA A 124 -4.82 -5.79 1.92
CA ALA A 124 -4.12 -5.79 3.20
C ALA A 124 -4.65 -6.89 4.16
N ALA A 125 -5.95 -7.14 4.19
CA ALA A 125 -6.54 -8.21 4.98
C ALA A 125 -6.12 -9.60 4.45
N THR A 126 -6.07 -9.77 3.13
CA THR A 126 -5.61 -11.00 2.50
C THR A 126 -4.14 -11.28 2.84
N TRP A 127 -3.28 -10.25 2.76
CA TRP A 127 -1.88 -10.37 3.17
C TRP A 127 -1.73 -10.67 4.66
N SER A 128 -2.56 -10.08 5.52
CA SER A 128 -2.55 -10.39 6.96
C SER A 128 -2.80 -11.87 7.19
N LEU A 129 -3.84 -12.45 6.56
CA LEU A 129 -4.16 -13.88 6.70
C LEU A 129 -3.02 -14.78 6.18
N LYS A 130 -2.43 -14.45 5.03
CA LYS A 130 -1.29 -15.20 4.50
C LYS A 130 -0.09 -15.19 5.46
N LEU A 131 0.21 -14.03 6.05
CA LEU A 131 1.32 -13.91 7.01
C LEU A 131 0.99 -14.58 8.36
N ASP A 132 -0.28 -14.67 8.75
CA ASP A 132 -0.72 -15.47 9.90
C ASP A 132 -0.46 -16.96 9.65
N GLU A 133 -0.85 -17.50 8.50
CA GLU A 133 -0.59 -18.88 8.11
C GLU A 133 0.91 -19.19 8.06
N VAL A 134 1.72 -18.27 7.50
CA VAL A 134 3.19 -18.43 7.48
C VAL A 134 3.78 -18.43 8.89
N SER A 135 3.25 -17.61 9.81
CA SER A 135 3.68 -17.59 11.22
C SER A 135 3.45 -18.94 11.89
N GLU A 136 2.25 -19.50 11.71
CA GLU A 136 1.87 -20.78 12.29
C GLU A 136 2.78 -21.90 11.80
N VAL A 137 3.06 -21.95 10.49
CA VAL A 137 3.96 -22.94 9.88
C VAL A 137 5.42 -22.79 10.31
N LEU A 138 5.88 -21.58 10.62
CA LEU A 138 7.26 -21.33 11.07
C LEU A 138 7.45 -21.60 12.57
N GLU A 139 6.37 -21.58 13.36
CA GLU A 139 6.39 -21.85 14.81
C GLU A 139 6.22 -23.34 15.15
N GLU A 140 5.61 -24.15 14.26
CA GLU A 140 5.50 -25.61 14.34
C GLU A 140 6.81 -26.35 14.03
#